data_AF-A0A3D0X5W5-F1
#
_entry.id   AF-A0A3D0X5W5-F1
#
_cell.length_a   1.000
_cell.length_b   1.000
_cell.length_c   1.000
_cell.angle_alpha   90.00
_cell.angle_beta   90.00
_cell.angle_gamma   90.00
#
_symmetry.space_group_name_H-M   'P 1'
#
loop_
_entity.id
_entity.type
_entity.pdbx_description
1 polymer ?
#
loop_
_entity_poly.entity_id
_entity_poly.type
_entity_poly.pdbx_seq_one_letter_code
_entity_poly.pdbx_strand_id
1 'polypeptide(L)'
;RRVWELIKKLKQDKRSQIDYIILTLTTGKYSPQQQAAIENMKKAMREAGADVREFDSLNCHFAVMDDDLVWYGSMNFLSREHEDDILMRIRSESIVKELLAISNQEEVVMSNST
;
A
#
# COMPACT_ATOMS: atom_id res chain seq x y z
N ARG A 1 -6.06 12.40 -8.62
CA ARG A 1 -7.34 12.69 -7.92
C ARG A 1 -7.48 11.83 -6.65
N ARG A 2 -7.49 10.49 -6.75
CA ARG A 2 -7.65 9.56 -5.60
C ARG A 2 -6.61 9.72 -4.50
N VAL A 3 -5.33 9.86 -4.85
CA VAL A 3 -4.25 10.14 -3.87
C VAL A 3 -4.57 11.36 -3.00
N TRP A 4 -5.02 12.46 -3.61
CA TRP A 4 -5.37 13.68 -2.88
C TRP A 4 -6.64 13.52 -2.04
N GLU A 5 -7.61 12.71 -2.49
CA GLU A 5 -8.78 12.35 -1.70
C GLU A 5 -8.40 11.51 -0.48
N LEU A 6 -7.47 10.56 -0.62
CA LEU A 6 -6.90 9.81 0.51
C LEU A 6 -6.20 10.75 1.48
N ILE A 7 -5.28 11.61 1.00
CA ILE A 7 -4.57 12.60 1.85
C ILE A 7 -5.56 13.48 2.61
N LYS A 8 -6.64 13.92 1.96
CA LYS A 8 -7.69 14.69 2.62
C LYS A 8 -8.36 13.89 3.74
N LYS A 9 -8.68 12.61 3.50
CA LYS A 9 -9.26 11.72 4.52
C LYS A 9 -8.29 11.48 5.68
N LEU A 10 -7.02 11.22 5.40
CA LEU A 10 -5.97 11.04 6.42
C LEU A 10 -5.89 12.26 7.34
N LYS A 11 -5.84 13.47 6.77
CA LYS A 11 -5.81 14.73 7.54
C LYS A 11 -7.08 15.00 8.36
N GLN A 12 -8.21 14.42 7.96
CA GLN A 12 -9.49 14.56 8.65
C GLN A 12 -9.71 13.46 9.69
N ASP A 13 -8.95 12.37 9.62
CA ASP A 13 -9.05 11.30 10.57
C ASP A 13 -8.44 11.73 11.91
N LYS A 14 -9.24 11.59 12.97
CA LYS A 14 -8.84 11.91 14.35
C LYS A 14 -8.71 10.66 15.21
N ARG A 15 -8.84 9.47 14.62
CA ARG A 15 -8.71 8.20 15.33
C ARG A 15 -7.22 7.97 15.58
N SER A 16 -6.78 8.13 16.82
CA SER A 16 -5.38 7.94 17.23
C SER A 16 -4.92 6.47 17.25
N GLN A 17 -5.83 5.54 16.94
CA GLN A 17 -5.60 4.09 17.04
C GLN A 17 -5.45 3.41 15.67
N ILE A 18 -5.43 4.17 14.57
CA ILE A 18 -5.33 3.62 13.23
C ILE A 18 -4.02 4.06 12.62
N ASP A 19 -3.19 3.07 12.29
CA ASP A 19 -1.96 3.28 11.54
C ASP A 19 -2.25 3.18 10.04
N TYR A 20 -1.73 4.14 9.28
CA TYR A 20 -1.83 4.15 7.82
C TYR A 20 -0.47 3.85 7.22
N ILE A 21 -0.29 2.64 6.69
CA ILE A 21 0.93 2.22 6.01
C ILE A 21 0.68 2.19 4.50
N ILE A 22 1.51 2.88 3.74
CA ILE A 22 1.44 2.95 2.29
C ILE A 22 2.73 2.39 1.71
N LEU A 23 2.61 1.27 0.99
CA LEU A 23 3.70 0.66 0.25
C LEU A 23 3.69 1.22 -1.17
N THR A 24 4.83 1.72 -1.65
CA THR A 24 4.94 2.31 -2.98
C THR A 24 6.31 2.06 -3.60
N LEU A 25 6.41 2.17 -4.93
CA LEU A 25 7.68 1.98 -5.62
C LEU A 25 8.62 3.15 -5.37
N THR A 26 9.93 2.89 -5.36
CA THR A 26 10.95 3.96 -5.34
C THR A 26 10.77 4.89 -6.54
N THR A 27 11.01 6.19 -6.34
CA THR A 27 10.72 7.20 -7.38
C THR A 27 11.47 6.95 -8.68
N GLY A 28 12.67 6.36 -8.61
CA GLY A 28 13.46 5.98 -9.78
C GLY A 28 12.77 4.98 -10.72
N LYS A 29 11.69 4.31 -10.28
CA LYS A 29 10.90 3.38 -11.12
C LYS A 29 9.88 4.07 -12.02
N TYR A 30 9.61 5.35 -11.79
CA TYR A 30 8.68 6.14 -12.61
C TYR A 30 9.41 6.91 -13.71
N SER A 31 8.69 7.25 -14.78
CA SER A 31 9.28 8.03 -15.88
C SER A 31 9.73 9.41 -15.39
N PRO A 32 10.79 10.02 -15.97
CA PRO A 32 11.31 11.30 -15.51
C PRO A 32 10.26 12.41 -15.39
N GLN A 33 9.25 12.39 -16.27
CA GLN A 33 8.14 13.36 -16.25
C GLN A 33 7.21 13.19 -15.05
N GLN A 34 7.15 12.00 -14.46
CA GLN A 34 6.29 11.66 -13.32
C GLN A 34 6.99 11.79 -11.97
N GLN A 35 8.32 11.68 -11.92
CA GLN A 35 9.10 11.58 -10.68
C GLN A 35 8.81 12.74 -9.70
N ALA A 36 8.81 13.98 -10.18
CA ALA A 36 8.54 15.15 -9.34
C ALA A 36 7.13 15.11 -8.72
N ALA A 37 6.12 14.66 -9.49
CA ALA A 37 4.76 14.53 -9.00
C ALA A 37 4.61 13.39 -7.97
N ILE A 38 5.30 12.27 -8.21
CA ILE A 38 5.33 11.11 -7.30
C ILE A 38 5.99 11.48 -5.97
N GLU A 39 7.13 12.17 -5.98
CA GLU A 39 7.78 12.65 -4.77
C GLU A 39 6.87 13.59 -3.97
N ASN A 40 6.21 14.53 -4.65
CA ASN A 40 5.27 15.42 -3.98
C ASN A 40 4.09 14.65 -3.35
N MET A 41 3.58 13.63 -4.03
CA MET A 41 2.51 12.77 -3.49
C MET A 41 2.97 11.98 -2.26
N LYS A 42 4.16 11.38 -2.29
CA LYS A 42 4.74 10.65 -1.15
C LYS A 42 4.95 11.57 0.05
N LYS A 43 5.52 12.76 -0.18
CA LYS A 43 5.71 13.78 0.85
C LYS A 43 4.37 14.20 1.47
N ALA A 44 3.37 14.50 0.65
CA ALA A 44 2.06 14.92 1.14
C ALA A 44 1.31 13.83 1.93
N MET A 45 1.52 12.55 1.60
CA MET A 45 1.02 11.43 2.40
C MET A 45 1.71 11.33 3.76
N ARG A 46 3.05 11.46 3.81
CA ARG A 46 3.83 11.49 5.06
C ARG A 46 3.38 12.64 5.97
N GLU A 47 3.24 13.84 5.41
CA GLU A 47 2.74 15.02 6.14
C GLU A 47 1.29 14.87 6.61
N ALA A 48 0.51 13.96 6.01
CA ALA A 48 -0.84 13.64 6.44
C ALA A 48 -0.89 12.56 7.54
N GLY A 49 0.26 12.04 7.98
CA GLY A 49 0.36 11.05 9.05
C GLY A 49 0.44 9.59 8.58
N ALA A 50 0.61 9.33 7.27
CA ALA A 50 0.85 7.97 6.78
C ALA A 50 2.35 7.61 6.83
N ASP A 51 2.64 6.37 7.21
CA ASP A 51 3.95 5.75 7.03
C ASP A 51 4.10 5.30 5.58
N VAL A 52 4.93 6.01 4.81
CA VAL A 52 5.16 5.73 3.38
C VAL A 52 6.49 5.01 3.21
N ARG A 53 6.41 3.71 2.92
CA ARG A 53 7.54 2.81 2.72
C ARG A 53 7.79 2.56 1.23
N GLU A 54 9.04 2.69 0.81
CA GLU A 54 9.44 2.61 -0.59
C GLU A 54 10.17 1.30 -0.90
N PHE A 55 9.83 0.68 -2.02
CA PHE A 55 10.37 -0.61 -2.45
C PHE A 55 10.81 -0.56 -3.91
N ASP A 56 11.87 -1.30 -4.26
CA ASP A 56 12.34 -1.38 -5.64
C ASP A 56 11.48 -2.27 -6.54
N SER A 57 10.70 -3.18 -5.95
CA SER A 57 9.73 -4.03 -6.64
C SER A 57 8.53 -4.30 -5.75
N LEU A 58 7.33 -4.09 -6.29
CA LEU A 58 6.05 -4.48 -5.70
C LEU A 58 5.26 -5.23 -6.77
N ASN A 59 5.12 -6.55 -6.57
CA ASN A 59 4.49 -7.44 -7.55
C ASN A 59 3.05 -7.82 -7.17
N CYS A 60 2.51 -7.24 -6.10
CA CYS A 60 1.16 -7.48 -5.61
C CYS A 60 0.44 -6.16 -5.31
N HIS A 61 -0.85 -6.10 -5.63
CA HIS A 61 -1.73 -5.02 -5.19
C HIS A 61 -2.66 -5.55 -4.12
N PHE A 62 -2.50 -5.01 -2.91
CA PHE A 62 -3.31 -5.41 -1.79
C PHE A 62 -3.58 -4.24 -0.84
N ALA A 63 -4.59 -4.42 0.00
CA ALA A 63 -4.83 -3.61 1.18
C ALA A 63 -5.23 -4.52 2.34
N VAL A 64 -4.58 -4.34 3.49
CA VAL A 64 -4.92 -5.03 4.74
C VAL A 64 -5.68 -4.07 5.64
N MET A 65 -6.73 -4.55 6.30
CA MET A 65 -7.54 -3.80 7.27
C MET A 65 -7.73 -4.64 8.53
N ASP A 66 -7.47 -4.02 9.69
CA ASP A 66 -7.69 -4.58 11.03
C ASP A 66 -7.04 -5.96 11.25
N ASP A 67 -5.93 -6.24 10.58
CA ASP A 67 -5.20 -7.52 10.60
C ASP A 67 -6.05 -8.78 10.31
N ASP A 68 -7.21 -8.63 9.67
CA ASP A 68 -8.13 -9.74 9.32
C ASP A 68 -8.53 -9.70 7.84
N LEU A 69 -8.81 -8.50 7.33
CA LEU A 69 -9.40 -8.33 6.01
C LEU A 69 -8.36 -7.95 4.97
N VAL A 70 -8.26 -8.76 3.92
CA VAL A 70 -7.40 -8.50 2.77
C VAL A 70 -8.24 -8.23 1.53
N TRP A 71 -7.93 -7.13 0.88
CA TRP A 71 -8.29 -6.85 -0.50
C TRP A 71 -7.09 -7.15 -1.38
N TYR A 72 -7.25 -8.00 -2.39
CA TYR A 72 -6.15 -8.46 -3.25
C TYR A 72 -6.60 -8.53 -4.71
N GLY A 73 -5.73 -8.13 -5.66
CA GLY A 73 -6.03 -8.31 -7.08
C GLY A 73 -5.15 -7.50 -8.04
N SER A 74 -5.67 -7.23 -9.24
CA SER A 74 -5.00 -6.40 -10.25
C SER A 74 -5.33 -4.91 -10.10
N MET A 75 -6.39 -4.59 -9.35
CA MET A 75 -6.86 -3.23 -9.17
C MET A 75 -5.85 -2.34 -8.45
N ASN A 76 -5.57 -1.18 -9.02
CA ASN A 76 -4.85 -0.12 -8.34
C ASN A 76 -5.78 0.73 -7.47
N PHE A 77 -5.62 0.68 -6.15
CA PHE A 77 -6.48 1.42 -5.21
C PHE A 77 -6.41 2.94 -5.34
N LEU A 78 -5.26 3.48 -5.73
CA LEU A 78 -5.00 4.92 -5.77
C LEU A 78 -4.82 5.48 -7.18
N SER A 79 -4.92 4.64 -8.22
CA SER A 79 -4.81 5.04 -9.61
C SER A 79 -6.12 4.76 -10.36
N ARG A 80 -6.07 4.86 -11.70
CA ARG A 80 -7.22 4.61 -12.55
C ARG A 80 -7.49 3.10 -12.58
N GLU A 81 -8.72 2.72 -12.28
CA GLU A 81 -9.18 1.34 -12.45
C GLU A 81 -9.54 1.06 -13.91
N HIS A 82 -9.40 -0.19 -14.31
CA HIS A 82 -9.78 -0.72 -15.60
C HIS A 82 -11.02 -1.64 -15.44
N GLU A 83 -11.83 -1.76 -16.49
CA GLU A 83 -13.05 -2.60 -16.45
C GLU A 83 -12.73 -4.08 -16.19
N ASP A 84 -11.53 -4.52 -16.60
CA ASP A 84 -11.05 -5.88 -16.41
C ASP A 84 -10.31 -6.08 -15.07
N ASP A 85 -10.27 -5.08 -14.19
CA ASP A 85 -9.60 -5.22 -12.90
C ASP A 85 -10.36 -6.17 -11.98
N ILE A 86 -9.62 -7.15 -11.43
CA ILE A 86 -10.15 -8.11 -10.47
C ILE A 86 -9.81 -7.62 -9.05
N LEU A 87 -10.78 -7.70 -8.15
CA LEU A 87 -10.60 -7.48 -6.72
C LEU A 87 -11.27 -8.60 -5.93
N MET A 88 -10.48 -9.31 -5.12
CA MET A 88 -10.93 -10.34 -4.21
C MET A 88 -10.93 -9.82 -2.78
N ARG A 89 -11.95 -10.21 -2.01
CA ARG A 89 -12.05 -9.93 -0.58
C ARG A 89 -11.88 -11.23 0.20
N ILE A 90 -10.82 -11.31 0.99
CA ILE A 90 -10.40 -12.52 1.70
C ILE A 90 -10.29 -12.19 3.19
N ARG A 91 -10.77 -13.10 4.05
CA ARG A 91 -10.50 -13.08 5.49
C ARG A 91 -9.63 -14.28 5.81
N SER A 92 -8.37 -14.01 6.15
CA SER A 92 -7.40 -15.07 6.45
C SER A 92 -6.20 -14.48 7.18
N GLU A 93 -6.09 -14.77 8.48
CA GLU A 93 -4.95 -14.32 9.30
C GLU A 93 -3.59 -14.76 8.73
N SER A 94 -3.52 -15.93 8.09
CA SER A 94 -2.28 -16.41 7.45
C SER A 94 -1.81 -15.50 6.32
N ILE A 95 -2.71 -15.12 5.43
CA ILE A 95 -2.41 -14.23 4.29
C ILE A 95 -2.07 -12.83 4.80
N VAL A 96 -2.79 -12.35 5.81
CA VAL A 96 -2.48 -11.07 6.46
C VAL A 96 -1.04 -11.08 6.97
N LYS A 97 -0.64 -12.11 7.73
CA LYS A 97 0.72 -12.22 8.29
C LYS A 97 1.79 -12.20 7.20
N GLU A 98 1.59 -12.96 6.12
CA GLU A 98 2.53 -12.96 4.99
C GLU A 98 2.64 -11.57 4.33
N LEU A 99 1.53 -10.89 4.10
CA LEU A 99 1.51 -9.54 3.50
C LEU A 99 2.10 -8.47 4.43
N LEU A 100 1.88 -8.59 5.74
CA LEU A 100 2.48 -7.69 6.74
C LEU A 100 3.99 -7.90 6.85
N ALA A 101 4.49 -9.14 6.74
CA ALA A 101 5.94 -9.41 6.70
C ALA A 101 6.62 -8.68 5.54
N ILE A 102 6.00 -8.68 4.35
CA ILE A 102 6.48 -7.89 3.19
C ILE A 102 6.55 -6.40 3.53
N SER A 103 5.52 -5.89 4.21
CA SER A 103 5.46 -4.46 4.59
C SER A 103 6.57 -4.06 5.55
N ASN A 104 6.99 -4.97 6.44
CA ASN A 104 7.99 -4.73 7.47
C ASN A 104 9.43 -4.95 7.01
N GLN A 105 9.65 -5.34 5.73
CA GLN A 105 10.96 -5.78 5.24
C GLN A 105 11.56 -6.93 6.07
N GLU A 106 10.72 -7.71 6.73
CA GLU A 106 11.18 -8.94 7.35
C GLU A 106 11.39 -9.95 6.21
N GLU A 107 12.60 -10.51 6.11
CA GLU A 107 12.83 -11.67 5.26
C GLU A 107 11.80 -12.72 5.65
N VAL A 108 10.92 -13.09 4.71
CA VAL A 108 10.11 -14.28 4.84
C VAL A 108 11.10 -15.44 4.79
N VAL A 109 11.63 -15.83 5.95
CA VAL A 109 12.37 -17.07 6.11
C VAL A 109 11.35 -18.16 5.85
N MET A 110 11.29 -18.59 4.59
CA MET A 110 10.64 -19.83 4.20
C MET A 110 11.38 -20.94 4.92
N SER A 111 10.94 -21.24 6.14
CA SER A 111 11.31 -22.43 6.87
C SER A 111 10.69 -23.59 6.12
N ASN A 112 11.41 -24.08 5.11
CA ASN A 112 11.18 -25.40 4.55
C ASN A 112 11.37 -26.40 5.69
N SER A 113 10.26 -26.71 6.35
CA SER A 113 10.18 -27.77 7.35
C SER A 113 9.92 -29.06 6.59
N THR A 114 11.02 -29.78 6.36
CA THR A 114 11.19 -31.23 6.14
C THR A 114 10.25 -31.96 5.19
#